data_AF-A0A133VAA8-F1
#
_entry.id   AF-A0A133VAA8-F1
#
_cell.length_a   1.000
_cell.length_b   1.000
_cell.length_c   1.000
_cell.angle_alpha   90.00
_cell.angle_beta   90.00
_cell.angle_gamma   90.00
#
_symmetry.space_group_name_H-M   'P 1'
#
loop_
_entity.id
_entity.type
_entity.pdbx_description
1 polymer ?
#
loop_
_entity_poly.entity_id
_entity_poly.type
_entity_poly.pdbx_seq_one_letter_code
_entity_poly.pdbx_strand_id
1 'polypeptide(L)' 'MAKSKRVLNFHIDDSEHLIEIMEGLSNLNVDLEADSTPSSVKVTIYGSREKIKNTSKKIRSLVEEAKSS' A
#
# COMPACT_ATOMS: atom_id res chain seq x y z
N MET A 1 -8.18 21.67 -8.67
CA MET A 1 -8.61 20.57 -7.76
C MET A 1 -7.42 20.20 -6.87
N ALA A 2 -7.57 20.19 -5.55
CA ALA A 2 -6.49 19.78 -4.65
C ALA A 2 -6.16 18.29 -4.87
N LYS A 3 -4.87 17.96 -5.02
CA LYS A 3 -4.43 16.56 -4.98
C LYS A 3 -4.88 15.98 -3.64
N SER A 4 -5.68 14.93 -3.69
CA SER A 4 -6.11 14.23 -2.49
C SER A 4 -4.95 13.36 -2.00
N LYS A 5 -4.86 13.17 -0.69
CA LYS A 5 -3.87 12.32 -0.03
C LYS A 5 -4.60 11.28 0.81
N ARG A 6 -4.16 10.04 0.75
CA ARG A 6 -4.62 8.97 1.65
C ARG A 6 -3.42 8.23 2.20
N VAL A 7 -3.44 8.01 3.51
CA VAL A 7 -2.43 7.20 4.20
C VAL A 7 -3.10 5.91 4.64
N LEU A 8 -2.43 4.79 4.38
CA LEU A 8 -2.81 3.45 4.82
C LEU A 8 -1.67 2.91 5.68
N ASN A 9 -2.01 2.35 6.83
CA ASN A 9 -1.05 1.72 7.73
C ASN A 9 -1.43 0.25 7.89
N PHE A 10 -0.45 -0.62 7.72
CA PHE A 10 -0.61 -2.06 7.83
C PHE A 10 0.39 -2.60 8.83
N HIS A 11 -0.08 -3.46 9.74
CA HIS A 11 0.80 -4.22 10.62
C HIS A 11 1.26 -5.49 9.90
N ILE A 12 2.55 -5.75 10.00
CA ILE A 12 3.20 -6.89 9.38
C ILE A 12 3.84 -7.72 10.48
N ASP A 13 3.41 -8.96 10.55
CA ASP A 13 3.87 -9.94 11.53
C ASP A 13 5.10 -10.71 11.00
N ASP A 14 5.21 -10.86 9.68
CA ASP A 14 6.27 -11.61 9.01
C ASP A 14 7.03 -10.77 7.97
N SER A 15 8.36 -10.86 7.98
CA SER A 15 9.23 -10.11 7.06
C SER A 15 9.10 -10.54 5.59
N GLU A 16 8.68 -11.77 5.29
CA GLU A 16 8.44 -12.24 3.92
C GLU A 16 7.23 -11.53 3.31
N HIS A 17 6.15 -11.36 4.09
CA HIS A 17 4.97 -10.59 3.67
C HIS A 17 5.31 -9.13 3.33
N LEU A 18 6.33 -8.55 4.00
CA LEU A 18 6.78 -7.19 3.71
C LEU A 18 7.36 -7.06 2.30
N ILE A 19 8.13 -8.06 1.86
CA ILE A 19 8.75 -8.09 0.53
C ILE A 19 7.66 -8.17 -0.53
N GLU A 20 6.71 -9.10 -0.38
CA GLU A 20 5.59 -9.27 -1.31
C GLU A 20 4.73 -8.00 -1.44
N ILE A 21 4.43 -7.34 -0.30
CA ILE A 21 3.70 -6.08 -0.29
C ILE A 21 4.49 -5.00 -1.03
N MET A 22 5.80 -4.88 -0.80
CA MET A 22 6.65 -3.89 -1.46
C MET A 22 6.76 -4.12 -2.98
N GLU A 23 6.91 -5.37 -3.43
CA GLU A 23 6.91 -5.72 -4.85
C GLU A 23 5.55 -5.42 -5.50
N GLY A 24 4.46 -5.76 -4.81
CA GLY A 24 3.10 -5.43 -5.24
C GLY A 24 2.87 -3.93 -5.38
N LEU A 25 3.40 -3.13 -4.45
CA LEU A 25 3.35 -1.67 -4.49
C LEU A 25 4.18 -1.09 -5.64
N SER A 26 5.37 -1.63 -5.90
CA SER A 26 6.23 -1.17 -7.00
C SER A 26 5.60 -1.40 -8.38
N ASN A 27 4.72 -2.40 -8.52
CA ASN A 27 3.97 -2.67 -9.75
C ASN A 27 2.76 -1.74 -9.95
N LEU A 28 2.40 -0.92 -8.95
CA LEU A 28 1.32 0.06 -9.09
C LEU A 28 1.86 1.31 -9.80
N ASN A 29 1.40 1.57 -11.03
CA ASN A 29 1.73 2.79 -11.77
C ASN A 29 0.95 4.02 -11.24
N VAL A 30 1.18 4.37 -9.98
CA VAL A 30 0.54 5.48 -9.27
C VAL A 30 1.55 6.20 -8.38
N ASP A 31 1.31 7.49 -8.17
CA ASP A 31 2.13 8.33 -7.30
C ASP A 31 1.88 7.92 -5.84
N LEU A 32 2.80 7.11 -5.29
CA LEU A 32 2.74 6.62 -3.92
C LEU A 32 4.12 6.73 -3.25
N GLU A 33 4.10 6.88 -1.94
CA GLU A 33 5.26 6.74 -1.06
C GLU A 33 5.01 5.55 -0.14
N ALA A 34 5.99 4.65 -0.03
CA ALA A 34 5.93 3.52 0.88
C ALA A 34 7.09 3.61 1.88
N ASP A 35 6.74 3.64 3.16
CA ASP A 35 7.68 3.56 4.29
C ASP A 35 7.48 2.20 4.97
N SER A 36 8.54 1.40 5.05
CA SER A 36 8.55 0.17 5.83
C SER A 36 9.29 0.36 7.15
N THR A 37 8.76 -0.32 8.16
CA THR A 37 9.42 -0.64 9.42
C THR A 37 9.38 -2.16 9.59
N PRO A 38 10.20 -2.75 10.47
CA PRO A 38 10.21 -4.21 10.67
C PRO A 38 8.84 -4.81 11.03
N SER A 39 7.93 -4.03 11.61
CA SER A 39 6.63 -4.48 12.10
C SER A 39 5.43 -3.79 11.41
N SER A 40 5.67 -2.88 10.47
CA SER A 40 4.58 -2.15 9.81
C SER A 40 4.99 -1.51 8.51
N VAL A 41 4.04 -1.34 7.60
CA VAL A 41 4.20 -0.60 6.36
C VAL A 41 3.18 0.53 6.30
N LYS A 42 3.67 1.71 5.97
CA LYS A 42 2.90 2.92 5.75
C LYS A 42 2.92 3.26 4.28
N VAL A 43 1.75 3.31 3.66
CA VAL A 43 1.61 3.67 2.24
C VAL A 43 0.83 4.98 2.12
N THR A 44 1.45 5.97 1.50
CA THR A 44 0.82 7.25 1.19
C THR A 44 0.53 7.31 -0.31
N ILE A 45 -0.73 7.56 -0.68
CA ILE A 45 -1.19 7.62 -2.07
C ILE A 45 -1.58 9.05 -2.40
N TYR A 46 -1.09 9.54 -3.53
CA TYR A 46 -1.41 10.86 -4.06
C TYR A 46 -2.21 10.75 -5.36
N GLY A 47 -3.22 11.59 -5.50
CA GLY A 47 -3.96 11.68 -6.76
C GLY A 47 -5.37 12.21 -6.64
N SER A 48 -6.17 11.94 -7.66
CA SER A 48 -7.62 12.18 -7.62
C SER A 48 -8.31 11.16 -6.71
N ARG A 49 -9.44 11.57 -6.12
CA ARG A 49 -10.22 10.75 -5.17
C ARG A 49 -10.54 9.34 -5.71
N GLU A 50 -10.83 9.25 -7.01
CA GLU A 50 -11.15 7.99 -7.68
C GLU A 50 -9.91 7.08 -7.82
N LYS A 51 -8.77 7.65 -8.22
CA LYS A 51 -7.48 6.96 -8.26
C LYS A 51 -7.12 6.40 -6.89
N ILE A 52 -7.21 7.25 -5.86
CA ILE A 52 -6.96 6.85 -4.47
C ILE A 52 -7.87 5.70 -4.04
N LYS A 53 -9.17 5.78 -4.36
CA LYS A 53 -10.13 4.72 -4.00
C LYS A 53 -9.75 3.39 -4.66
N ASN A 54 -9.44 3.39 -5.95
CA ASN A 54 -9.04 2.18 -6.66
C ASN A 54 -7.69 1.63 -6.14
N THR A 55 -6.69 2.48 -5.96
CA THR A 55 -5.38 2.08 -5.42
C THR A 55 -5.52 1.53 -4.01
N SER A 56 -6.29 2.18 -3.14
CA SER A 56 -6.49 1.72 -1.76
C SER A 56 -7.14 0.35 -1.67
N LYS A 57 -8.05 0.02 -2.60
CA LYS A 57 -8.63 -1.32 -2.70
C LYS A 57 -7.58 -2.35 -3.11
N LYS A 58 -6.79 -2.05 -4.15
CA LYS A 58 -5.72 -2.94 -4.63
C LYS A 58 -4.69 -3.24 -3.55
N ILE A 59 -4.23 -2.21 -2.83
CA ILE A 59 -3.25 -2.37 -1.73
C ILE A 59 -3.85 -3.23 -0.63
N ARG A 60 -5.11 -3.03 -0.27
CA ARG A 60 -5.76 -3.84 0.77
C ARG A 60 -5.85 -5.32 0.37
N SER A 61 -6.21 -5.61 -0.89
CA SER A 61 -6.20 -6.98 -1.41
C SER A 61 -4.81 -7.59 -1.38
N LEU A 62 -3.77 -6.87 -1.83
CA LEU A 62 -2.38 -7.33 -1.76
C LEU A 62 -1.96 -7.70 -0.34
N VAL A 63 -2.31 -6.88 0.65
CA VAL A 63 -1.97 -7.14 2.06
C VAL A 63 -2.76 -8.33 2.61
N GLU A 64 -4.02 -8.52 2.22
CA GLU A 64 -4.82 -9.69 2.64
C GLU A 64 -4.35 -11.00 1.99
N GLU A 65 -3.93 -10.95 0.73
CA GLU A 65 -3.31 -12.08 0.04
C GLU A 65 -2.00 -12.48 0.72
N ALA A 66 -1.10 -11.51 0.97
CA ALA A 66 0.16 -11.77 1.67
C ALA A 66 -0.06 -12.37 3.06
N LYS A 67 -1.00 -11.85 3.87
CA LYS A 67 -1.32 -12.42 5.21
C LYS A 67 -1.88 -13.86 5.17
N SER A 68 -2.42 -14.29 4.02
CA SER A 68 -3.03 -15.61 3.87
C SER A 68 -2.05 -16.66 3.32
N SER A 69 -0.84 -16.24 2.94
CA SER A 69 0.24 -17.08 2.43
C SER A 69 1.20 -17.52 3.53
#